data_AF-A0A212J687-F1
#
_entry.id   AF-A0A212J687-F1
#
_cell.length_a   1.000
_cell.length_b   1.000
_cell.length_c   1.000
_cell.angle_alpha   90.00
_cell.angle_beta   90.00
_cell.angle_gamma   90.00
#
_symmetry.space_group_name_H-M   'P 1'
#
loop_
_entity.id
_entity.type
_entity.pdbx_description
1 polymer ?
#
loop_
_entity_poly.entity_id
_entity_poly.type
_entity_poly.pdbx_seq_one_letter_code
_entity_poly.pdbx_strand_id
1 'polypeptide(L)'
;MRRFFHSLRLLLAACILTACTPARTGVIGNTLTTNVKPEISITGQAPLTIQASGRLRPNSGMATISDSADFTFDYAFFMANTAEQRFAYAAIVRIDNEGRWLFQPPARFDGAFAVNDRIIGGFQWSIQLLRVSSDKDWGSAVWSDVNGGAPASGMPEFWLAKRWITHLNSTTRAVMEYREPWPGNLAVLGADTVIVSDSTAAILQQFDARADAAFLVEKKRGEFDTNTPQPQTSKPRVPVNMAKLVGTVIDRGGS
;
A
#
# COMPACT_ATOMS: atom_id res chain seq x y z
N MET A 1 16.42 42.77 -37.54
CA MET A 1 17.20 41.81 -36.73
C MET A 1 16.82 41.76 -35.23
N ARG A 2 16.59 42.88 -34.52
CA ARG A 2 16.23 42.88 -33.08
C ARG A 2 15.00 42.03 -32.68
N ARG A 3 13.97 41.94 -33.53
CA ARG A 3 12.75 41.16 -33.25
C ARG A 3 13.00 39.64 -33.27
N PHE A 4 13.92 39.17 -34.13
CA PHE A 4 14.26 37.75 -34.25
C PHE A 4 14.97 37.22 -33.00
N PHE A 5 15.84 38.05 -32.39
CA PHE A 5 16.51 37.71 -31.13
C PHE A 5 15.57 37.69 -29.91
N HIS A 6 14.48 38.46 -29.92
CA HIS A 6 13.47 38.40 -28.86
C HIS A 6 12.63 37.11 -28.93
N SER A 7 12.20 36.73 -30.14
CA SER A 7 11.47 35.47 -30.35
C SER A 7 12.30 34.24 -29.97
N LEU A 8 13.59 34.23 -30.31
CA LEU A 8 14.50 33.13 -29.95
C LEU A 8 14.72 33.01 -28.44
N ARG A 9 14.81 34.13 -27.71
CA ARG A 9 14.93 34.14 -26.24
C ARG A 9 13.67 33.66 -25.54
N LEU A 10 12.50 34.00 -26.05
CA LEU A 10 11.21 33.52 -25.54
C LEU A 10 11.04 32.00 -25.76
N LEU A 11 11.46 31.50 -26.93
CA LEU A 11 11.42 30.07 -27.23
C LEU A 11 12.39 29.27 -26.34
N LEU A 12 13.61 29.78 -26.13
CA LEU A 12 14.59 29.16 -25.24
C LEU A 12 14.13 29.16 -23.78
N ALA A 13 13.49 30.23 -23.31
CA ALA A 13 12.91 30.30 -21.97
C ALA A 13 11.73 29.31 -21.79
N ALA A 14 10.90 29.12 -22.84
CA ALA A 14 9.83 28.12 -22.83
C ALA A 14 10.38 26.68 -22.83
N CYS A 15 11.49 26.41 -23.54
CA CYS A 15 12.18 25.11 -23.49
C CYS A 15 12.82 24.83 -22.12
N ILE A 16 13.36 25.85 -21.44
CA ILE A 16 13.92 25.70 -20.08
C ILE A 16 12.82 25.49 -19.03
N LEU A 17 11.64 26.11 -19.19
CA LEU A 17 10.50 25.91 -18.29
C LEU A 17 9.83 24.54 -18.48
N THR A 18 9.87 23.96 -19.68
CA THR A 18 9.32 22.62 -19.97
C THR A 18 10.27 21.49 -19.55
N ALA A 19 11.59 21.73 -19.53
CA ALA A 19 12.60 20.79 -19.01
C ALA A 19 12.56 20.61 -17.47
N CYS A 20 11.78 21.43 -16.76
CA CYS A 20 11.62 21.39 -15.31
C CYS A 20 10.24 20.87 -14.88
N THR A 21 9.70 19.85 -15.54
CA THR A 21 8.59 19.08 -14.97
C THR A 21 9.14 17.91 -14.15
N PRO A 22 9.35 18.07 -12.81
CA PRO A 22 9.69 16.93 -12.00
C PRO A 22 8.55 15.91 -12.04
N ALA A 23 8.89 14.64 -11.87
CA ALA A 23 7.95 13.56 -11.58
C ALA A 23 7.12 13.93 -10.33
N ARG A 24 5.98 14.62 -10.51
CA ARG A 24 5.12 15.06 -9.42
C ARG A 24 4.27 13.89 -8.97
N THR A 25 4.79 13.17 -8.00
CA THR A 25 3.95 12.42 -7.06
C THR A 25 3.78 13.26 -5.82
N GLY A 26 2.57 13.25 -5.29
CA GLY A 26 2.24 14.09 -4.15
C GLY A 26 0.82 13.85 -3.69
N VAL A 27 0.50 14.50 -2.57
CA VAL A 27 -0.79 14.42 -1.93
C VAL A 27 -1.63 15.65 -2.28
N ILE A 28 -2.88 15.42 -2.68
CA ILE A 28 -3.90 16.45 -2.89
C ILE A 28 -5.12 16.06 -2.07
N GLY A 29 -5.43 16.85 -1.04
CA GLY A 29 -6.48 16.50 -0.07
C GLY A 29 -6.17 15.16 0.60
N ASN A 30 -7.09 14.19 0.49
CA ASN A 30 -6.93 12.84 1.03
C ASN A 30 -6.40 11.82 0.00
N THR A 31 -5.80 12.29 -1.10
CA THR A 31 -5.42 11.45 -2.23
C THR A 31 -3.93 11.52 -2.52
N LEU A 32 -3.26 10.37 -2.51
CA LEU A 32 -1.91 10.20 -3.06
C LEU A 32 -2.02 9.99 -4.57
N THR A 33 -1.29 10.79 -5.34
CA THR A 33 -1.30 10.74 -6.81
C THR A 33 0.11 10.62 -7.36
N THR A 34 0.27 9.95 -8.48
CA THR A 34 1.53 9.91 -9.24
C THR A 34 1.31 10.24 -10.71
N ASN A 35 2.27 10.94 -11.31
CA ASN A 35 2.34 11.16 -12.74
C ASN A 35 3.14 10.08 -13.49
N VAL A 36 3.65 9.06 -12.78
CA VAL A 36 4.25 7.87 -13.42
C VAL A 36 3.17 7.16 -14.22
N LYS A 37 3.44 6.82 -15.47
CA LYS A 37 2.50 6.10 -16.33
C LYS A 37 2.57 4.58 -16.07
N PRO A 38 1.43 3.88 -15.97
CA PRO A 38 0.06 4.40 -15.87
C PRO A 38 -0.18 5.18 -14.55
N GLU A 39 -0.85 6.32 -14.66
CA GLU A 39 -1.15 7.17 -13.48
C GLU A 39 -2.14 6.48 -12.57
N ILE A 40 -1.85 6.53 -11.27
CA ILE A 40 -2.71 6.01 -10.21
C ILE A 40 -3.02 7.12 -9.21
N SER A 41 -4.26 7.14 -8.72
CA SER A 41 -4.69 7.91 -7.57
C SER A 41 -5.23 6.95 -6.51
N ILE A 42 -4.77 7.11 -5.27
CA ILE A 42 -5.19 6.32 -4.12
C ILE A 42 -5.72 7.29 -3.06
N THR A 43 -7.02 7.23 -2.83
CA THR A 43 -7.73 8.11 -1.90
C THR A 43 -8.13 7.34 -0.65
N GLY A 44 -7.73 7.83 0.53
CA GLY A 44 -8.26 7.34 1.79
C GLY A 44 -9.76 7.66 1.88
N GLN A 45 -10.57 6.68 2.27
CA GLN A 45 -12.02 6.86 2.43
C GLN A 45 -12.37 7.12 3.89
N ALA A 46 -13.47 7.84 4.12
CA ALA A 46 -13.98 8.07 5.46
C ALA A 46 -14.17 6.72 6.21
N PRO A 47 -13.87 6.64 7.52
CA PRO A 47 -13.49 7.74 8.42
C PRO A 47 -12.00 8.11 8.41
N LEU A 48 -11.20 7.55 7.50
CA LEU A 48 -9.76 7.77 7.46
C LEU A 48 -9.43 9.17 6.90
N THR A 49 -8.68 9.94 7.67
CA THR A 49 -8.15 11.24 7.28
C THR A 49 -6.64 11.21 7.28
N ILE A 50 -6.03 11.99 6.39
CA ILE A 50 -4.58 12.07 6.32
C ILE A 50 -4.02 12.73 7.59
N GLN A 51 -3.00 12.10 8.16
CA GLN A 51 -2.29 12.58 9.36
C GLN A 51 -0.83 12.93 9.06
N ALA A 52 -0.21 12.19 8.14
CA ALA A 52 1.15 12.43 7.70
C ALA A 52 1.30 12.13 6.21
N SER A 53 2.24 12.81 5.57
CA SER A 53 2.65 12.52 4.21
C SER A 53 4.06 13.03 3.97
N GLY A 54 4.71 12.50 2.95
CA GLY A 54 6.03 12.97 2.56
C GLY A 54 6.76 11.96 1.72
N ARG A 55 8.08 12.14 1.66
CA ARG A 55 9.00 11.21 1.03
C ARG A 55 9.91 10.62 2.09
N LEU A 56 10.05 9.29 2.08
CA LEU A 56 10.96 8.57 2.96
C LEU A 56 11.96 7.77 2.13
N ARG A 57 13.17 7.69 2.66
CA ARG A 57 14.19 6.72 2.27
C ARG A 57 14.39 5.80 3.47
N PRO A 58 13.72 4.63 3.49
CA PRO A 58 13.85 3.72 4.63
C PRO A 58 15.29 3.20 4.72
N ASN A 59 15.78 3.09 5.95
CA ASN A 59 17.06 2.45 6.23
C ASN A 59 16.90 0.92 6.27
N SER A 60 18.01 0.19 6.36
CA SER A 60 18.05 -1.28 6.37
C SER A 60 17.29 -1.94 7.53
N GLY A 61 16.88 -1.18 8.56
CA GLY A 61 16.02 -1.66 9.65
C GLY A 61 14.52 -1.59 9.36
N MET A 62 14.10 -0.83 8.35
CA MET A 62 12.68 -0.59 8.01
C MET A 62 12.20 -1.41 6.80
N ALA A 63 13.13 -1.91 5.98
CA ALA A 63 12.89 -2.82 4.88
C ALA A 63 14.16 -3.63 4.59
N THR A 64 14.02 -4.92 4.28
CA THR A 64 15.15 -5.73 3.81
C THR A 64 15.41 -5.43 2.35
N ILE A 65 16.59 -4.87 2.07
CA ILE A 65 17.06 -4.59 0.72
C ILE A 65 18.09 -5.66 0.37
N SER A 66 17.81 -6.48 -0.63
CA SER A 66 18.85 -7.29 -1.26
C SER A 66 19.79 -6.34 -2.02
N ASP A 67 21.06 -6.32 -1.62
CA ASP A 67 22.21 -5.74 -2.31
C ASP A 67 21.99 -4.40 -3.03
N SER A 68 22.40 -3.30 -2.37
CA SER A 68 22.78 -2.02 -2.99
C SER A 68 21.71 -1.20 -3.74
N ALA A 69 20.43 -1.59 -3.71
CA ALA A 69 19.37 -0.82 -4.35
C ALA A 69 18.91 0.35 -3.46
N ASP A 70 19.16 1.58 -3.92
CA ASP A 70 18.54 2.77 -3.35
C ASP A 70 17.07 2.87 -3.82
N PHE A 71 16.18 3.09 -2.86
CA PHE A 71 14.77 3.35 -3.17
C PHE A 71 14.21 4.45 -2.28
N THR A 72 13.22 5.15 -2.83
CA THR A 72 12.44 6.15 -2.10
C THR A 72 10.98 5.81 -2.24
N PHE A 73 10.18 6.18 -1.24
CA PHE A 73 8.74 6.12 -1.39
C PHE A 73 8.10 7.43 -0.96
N ASP A 74 7.15 7.90 -1.79
CA ASP A 74 6.23 8.96 -1.39
C ASP A 74 5.03 8.29 -0.72
N TYR A 75 4.58 8.78 0.43
CA TYR A 75 3.49 8.18 1.19
C TYR A 75 2.43 9.18 1.61
N ALA A 76 1.23 8.65 1.84
CA ALA A 76 0.15 9.27 2.60
C ALA A 76 -0.26 8.29 3.71
N PHE A 77 -0.29 8.76 4.94
CA PHE A 77 -0.65 8.00 6.13
C PHE A 77 -1.98 8.51 6.66
N PHE A 78 -2.92 7.60 6.89
CA PHE A 78 -4.30 7.90 7.23
C PHE A 78 -4.66 7.25 8.57
N MET A 79 -5.43 7.95 9.40
CA MET A 79 -5.99 7.40 10.63
C MET A 79 -7.47 7.75 10.75
N ALA A 80 -8.20 6.89 11.45
CA ALA A 80 -9.53 7.25 11.91
C ALA A 80 -9.39 8.13 13.18
N ASN A 81 -10.17 9.21 13.27
CA ASN A 81 -10.25 10.03 14.49
C ASN A 81 -11.10 9.35 15.58
N THR A 82 -10.91 8.05 15.78
CA THR A 82 -11.67 7.22 16.73
C THR A 82 -10.73 6.63 17.76
N ALA A 83 -11.25 6.24 18.93
CA ALA A 83 -10.49 5.52 19.95
C ALA A 83 -9.94 4.16 19.45
N GLU A 84 -10.46 3.66 18.34
CA GLU A 84 -9.96 2.46 17.66
C GLU A 84 -8.62 2.80 17.00
N GLN A 85 -7.56 2.12 17.44
CA GLN A 85 -6.19 2.28 16.95
C GLN A 85 -6.04 1.69 15.54
N ARG A 86 -6.70 2.28 14.56
CA ARG A 86 -6.70 1.81 13.17
C ARG A 86 -6.04 2.85 12.29
N PHE A 87 -5.23 2.38 11.35
CA PHE A 87 -4.59 3.25 10.39
C PHE A 87 -4.45 2.57 9.04
N ALA A 88 -4.18 3.38 8.03
CA ALA A 88 -3.91 2.92 6.69
C ALA A 88 -2.80 3.77 6.08
N TYR A 89 -2.12 3.27 5.06
CA TYR A 89 -1.24 4.11 4.26
C TYR A 89 -1.30 3.71 2.79
N ALA A 90 -0.96 4.67 1.94
CA ALA A 90 -0.66 4.46 0.53
C ALA A 90 0.77 4.95 0.27
N ALA A 91 1.49 4.25 -0.60
CA ALA A 91 2.86 4.60 -0.98
C ALA A 91 3.13 4.34 -2.47
N ILE A 92 3.90 5.24 -3.08
CA ILE A 92 4.49 5.06 -4.41
C ILE A 92 5.98 4.84 -4.22
N VAL A 93 6.43 3.61 -4.48
CA VAL A 93 7.82 3.18 -4.30
C VAL A 93 8.54 3.31 -5.63
N ARG A 94 9.64 4.06 -5.67
CA ARG A 94 10.54 4.17 -6.83
C ARG A 94 11.89 3.59 -6.50
N ILE A 95 12.38 2.79 -7.42
CA ILE A 95 13.65 2.09 -7.33
C ILE A 95 14.59 2.72 -8.35
N ASP A 96 15.76 3.13 -7.89
CA ASP A 96 16.71 3.88 -8.73
C ASP A 96 17.59 2.95 -9.60
N ASN A 97 17.55 1.62 -9.37
CA ASN A 97 18.24 0.61 -10.16
C ASN A 97 17.28 -0.42 -10.81
N GLU A 98 17.45 -0.68 -12.11
CA GLU A 98 16.66 -1.64 -12.91
C GLU A 98 16.87 -3.13 -12.51
N GLY A 99 17.78 -3.38 -11.57
CA GLY A 99 18.10 -4.70 -11.03
C GLY A 99 16.96 -5.25 -10.18
N ARG A 100 16.21 -6.18 -10.77
CA ARG A 100 15.18 -7.06 -10.17
C ARG A 100 15.07 -6.96 -8.65
N TRP A 101 14.13 -6.16 -8.19
CA TRP A 101 13.56 -6.36 -6.86
C TRP A 101 12.40 -7.34 -6.96
N LEU A 102 12.56 -8.49 -6.31
CA LEU A 102 11.46 -9.08 -5.56
C LEU A 102 11.25 -8.12 -4.39
N PHE A 103 10.03 -7.61 -4.19
CA PHE A 103 9.61 -7.38 -2.82
C PHE A 103 9.56 -8.78 -2.19
N GLN A 104 10.73 -9.29 -1.82
CA GLN A 104 10.95 -10.27 -0.78
C GLN A 104 11.31 -9.42 0.43
N PRO A 105 10.30 -8.87 1.11
CA PRO A 105 10.44 -8.57 2.53
C PRO A 105 11.09 -9.78 3.19
N PRO A 106 11.86 -9.56 4.28
CA PRO A 106 12.84 -10.51 4.81
C PRO A 106 12.33 -11.92 4.62
N ALA A 107 13.15 -12.82 4.07
CA ALA A 107 12.78 -14.16 3.59
C ALA A 107 12.05 -15.07 4.61
N ARG A 108 11.65 -14.52 5.76
CA ARG A 108 10.54 -14.91 6.62
C ARG A 108 9.82 -13.63 7.06
N PHE A 109 8.68 -13.31 6.45
CA PHE A 109 7.68 -12.60 7.22
C PHE A 109 7.17 -13.60 8.24
N ASP A 110 7.46 -13.38 9.51
CA ASP A 110 6.66 -14.02 10.55
C ASP A 110 5.23 -13.45 10.43
N GLY A 111 4.35 -14.03 9.60
CA GLY A 111 2.96 -13.60 9.57
C GLY A 111 2.16 -13.63 8.28
N ALA A 112 2.68 -14.05 7.12
CA ALA A 112 1.87 -14.02 5.89
C ALA A 112 1.05 -15.30 5.76
N PHE A 113 -0.22 -15.26 6.14
CA PHE A 113 -1.06 -16.46 6.18
C PHE A 113 -2.15 -16.49 5.10
N ALA A 114 -2.25 -15.47 4.25
CA ALA A 114 -3.18 -15.43 3.10
C ALA A 114 -2.60 -14.63 1.92
N VAL A 115 -2.78 -15.15 0.70
CA VAL A 115 -2.45 -14.44 -0.55
C VAL A 115 -3.57 -14.63 -1.58
N ASN A 116 -3.94 -13.55 -2.27
CA ASN A 116 -4.89 -13.57 -3.37
C ASN A 116 -4.57 -12.45 -4.38
N ASP A 117 -5.16 -12.50 -5.58
CA ASP A 117 -5.03 -11.44 -6.57
C ASP A 117 -6.39 -10.84 -6.95
N ARG A 118 -6.44 -9.53 -7.21
CA ARG A 118 -7.68 -8.83 -7.59
C ARG A 118 -7.42 -7.63 -8.51
N ILE A 119 -8.37 -7.36 -9.40
CA ILE A 119 -8.38 -6.11 -10.18
C ILE A 119 -9.11 -5.01 -9.40
N ILE A 120 -8.44 -3.89 -9.13
CA ILE A 120 -8.98 -2.73 -8.43
C ILE A 120 -8.54 -1.46 -9.17
N GLY A 121 -9.48 -0.59 -9.52
CA GLY A 121 -9.18 0.66 -10.23
C GLY A 121 -8.54 0.48 -11.60
N GLY A 122 -8.68 -0.71 -12.22
CA GLY A 122 -8.04 -1.05 -13.50
C GLY A 122 -6.61 -1.59 -13.40
N PHE A 123 -6.12 -1.87 -12.19
CA PHE A 123 -4.81 -2.46 -11.93
C PHE A 123 -4.95 -3.87 -11.35
N GLN A 124 -4.03 -4.77 -11.70
CA GLN A 124 -3.88 -6.07 -11.05
C GLN A 124 -3.10 -5.88 -9.74
N TRP A 125 -3.68 -6.29 -8.62
CA TRP A 125 -3.07 -6.21 -7.30
C TRP A 125 -2.82 -7.61 -6.75
N SER A 126 -1.64 -7.81 -6.17
CA SER A 126 -1.39 -8.91 -5.24
C SER A 126 -1.75 -8.47 -3.83
N ILE A 127 -2.53 -9.27 -3.14
CA ILE A 127 -3.13 -8.99 -1.84
C ILE A 127 -2.58 -9.98 -0.82
N GLN A 128 -2.13 -9.46 0.31
CA GLN A 128 -1.58 -10.24 1.41
C GLN A 128 -2.28 -9.90 2.72
N LEU A 129 -2.57 -10.91 3.53
CA LEU A 129 -2.96 -10.74 4.93
C LEU A 129 -1.78 -11.12 5.82
N LEU A 130 -1.44 -10.24 6.74
CA LEU A 130 -0.17 -10.25 7.45
C LEU A 130 -0.39 -10.06 8.95
N ARG A 131 0.42 -10.75 9.75
CA ARG A 131 0.81 -10.33 11.10
C ARG A 131 2.05 -9.46 11.00
N VAL A 132 2.02 -8.25 11.55
CA VAL A 132 3.15 -7.32 11.50
C VAL A 132 3.55 -6.93 12.91
N SER A 133 4.83 -7.09 13.24
CA SER A 133 5.39 -6.70 14.54
C SER A 133 5.61 -5.18 14.58
N SER A 134 5.12 -4.52 15.62
CA SER A 134 5.16 -3.06 15.71
C SER A 134 6.56 -2.47 15.90
N ASP A 135 7.51 -3.28 16.36
CA ASP A 135 8.91 -2.90 16.57
C ASP A 135 9.79 -3.01 15.31
N LYS A 136 9.28 -3.59 14.22
CA LYS A 136 10.06 -3.98 13.03
C LYS A 136 9.55 -3.37 11.73
N ASP A 137 8.68 -2.37 11.79
CA ASP A 137 8.08 -1.82 10.59
C ASP A 137 7.89 -0.30 10.60
N TRP A 138 8.01 0.30 9.42
CA TRP A 138 7.95 1.75 9.24
C TRP A 138 6.57 2.37 9.50
N GLY A 139 5.49 1.62 9.25
CA GLY A 139 4.12 2.09 9.46
C GLY A 139 3.87 2.34 10.94
N SER A 140 4.41 1.48 11.81
CA SER A 140 4.38 1.66 13.27
C SER A 140 5.24 2.84 13.73
N ALA A 141 6.39 3.07 13.10
CA ALA A 141 7.22 4.25 13.39
C ALA A 141 6.46 5.55 13.07
N VAL A 142 5.85 5.65 11.88
CA VAL A 142 5.04 6.81 11.49
C VAL A 142 3.83 6.96 12.40
N TRP A 143 3.16 5.87 12.77
CA TRP A 143 2.07 5.89 13.74
C TRP A 143 2.53 6.47 15.07
N SER A 144 3.68 6.03 15.59
CA SER A 144 4.26 6.51 16.85
C SER A 144 4.56 8.01 16.79
N ASP A 145 5.14 8.48 15.68
CA ASP A 145 5.47 9.90 15.49
C ASP A 145 4.20 10.77 15.47
N VAL A 146 3.17 10.36 14.73
CA VAL A 146 1.87 11.04 14.68
C VAL A 146 1.18 11.08 16.06
N ASN A 147 1.47 10.10 16.93
CA ASN A 147 0.91 10.00 18.27
C ASN A 147 1.87 10.48 19.39
N GLY A 148 2.87 11.31 19.07
CA GLY A 148 3.69 12.02 20.07
C GLY A 148 5.05 11.38 20.42
N GLY A 149 5.56 10.45 19.60
CA GLY A 149 6.98 10.11 19.54
C GLY A 149 7.57 9.21 20.63
N ALA A 150 6.82 8.83 21.66
CA ALA A 150 7.18 7.68 22.51
C ALA A 150 6.54 6.42 21.89
N PRO A 151 7.08 5.19 22.06
CA PRO A 151 6.31 3.97 21.80
C PRO A 151 5.06 4.09 22.64
N ALA A 152 3.97 4.51 21.99
CA ALA A 152 2.86 5.11 22.73
C ALA A 152 2.38 4.08 23.74
N SER A 153 2.10 4.49 24.98
CA SER A 153 1.33 3.66 25.88
C SER A 153 0.01 3.32 25.16
N GLY A 154 -0.07 2.14 24.55
CA GLY A 154 -1.17 1.79 23.65
C GLY A 154 -0.77 1.22 22.29
N MET A 155 0.47 1.30 21.80
CA MET A 155 0.82 0.61 20.55
C MET A 155 0.69 -0.91 20.76
N PRO A 156 -0.10 -1.63 19.94
CA PRO A 156 -0.21 -3.07 20.06
C PRO A 156 1.14 -3.72 19.74
N GLU A 157 1.40 -4.90 20.29
CA GLU A 157 2.62 -5.66 19.97
C GLU A 157 2.63 -6.08 18.48
N PHE A 158 1.45 -6.46 17.97
CA PHE A 158 1.25 -6.88 16.60
C PHE A 158 0.06 -6.17 15.97
N TRP A 159 0.15 -5.97 14.65
CA TRP A 159 -0.93 -5.54 13.79
C TRP A 159 -1.43 -6.69 12.93
N LEU A 160 -2.75 -6.73 12.73
CA LEU A 160 -3.36 -7.43 11.60
C LEU A 160 -3.38 -6.45 10.42
N ALA A 161 -2.73 -6.82 9.31
CA ALA A 161 -2.57 -5.93 8.16
C ALA A 161 -3.02 -6.59 6.85
N LYS A 162 -3.74 -5.84 6.02
CA LYS A 162 -4.05 -6.21 4.63
C LYS A 162 -3.26 -5.30 3.71
N ARG A 163 -2.39 -5.88 2.89
CA ARG A 163 -1.52 -5.18 1.96
C ARG A 163 -1.95 -5.46 0.54
N TRP A 164 -1.94 -4.45 -0.32
CA TRP A 164 -2.06 -4.59 -1.75
C TRP A 164 -0.82 -4.02 -2.43
N ILE A 165 -0.27 -4.74 -3.40
CA ILE A 165 0.88 -4.32 -4.20
C ILE A 165 0.55 -4.43 -5.69
N THR A 166 0.86 -3.39 -6.46
CA THR A 166 0.75 -3.41 -7.93
C THR A 166 2.00 -2.81 -8.59
N HIS A 167 2.26 -3.27 -9.81
CA HIS A 167 3.37 -2.80 -10.63
C HIS A 167 2.86 -1.73 -11.60
N LEU A 168 3.39 -0.51 -11.50
CA LEU A 168 3.07 0.53 -12.47
C LEU A 168 3.95 0.38 -13.73
N ASN A 169 5.26 0.22 -13.54
CA ASN A 169 6.21 -0.04 -14.63
C ASN A 169 7.37 -0.93 -14.13
N SER A 170 8.54 -0.93 -14.76
CA SER A 170 9.69 -1.74 -14.30
C SER A 170 10.22 -1.29 -12.93
N THR A 171 10.27 0.02 -12.66
CA THR A 171 10.96 0.64 -11.51
C THR A 171 10.03 1.19 -10.42
N THR A 172 8.72 1.26 -10.69
CA THR A 172 7.74 1.90 -9.80
C THR A 172 6.63 0.92 -9.39
N ARG A 173 6.32 0.92 -8.09
CA ARG A 173 5.21 0.17 -7.49
C ARG A 173 4.26 1.11 -6.76
N ALA A 174 3.01 0.72 -6.67
CA ALA A 174 2.08 1.29 -5.71
C ALA A 174 1.76 0.25 -4.64
N VAL A 175 1.75 0.69 -3.39
CA VAL A 175 1.41 -0.11 -2.21
C VAL A 175 0.30 0.61 -1.47
N MET A 176 -0.68 -0.14 -0.99
CA MET A 176 -1.62 0.33 0.01
C MET A 176 -1.74 -0.71 1.10
N GLU A 177 -1.98 -0.27 2.34
CA GLU A 177 -2.09 -1.14 3.48
C GLU A 177 -3.06 -0.60 4.51
N TYR A 178 -3.85 -1.48 5.09
CA TYR A 178 -4.76 -1.18 6.18
C TYR A 178 -4.41 -2.03 7.39
N ARG A 179 -4.45 -1.44 8.59
CA ARG A 179 -4.06 -2.09 9.84
C ARG A 179 -5.06 -1.89 10.97
N GLU A 180 -5.19 -2.94 11.77
CA GLU A 180 -5.87 -2.93 13.07
C GLU A 180 -5.02 -3.68 14.11
N PRO A 181 -5.21 -3.43 15.42
CA PRO A 181 -4.53 -4.19 16.46
C PRO A 181 -4.82 -5.68 16.30
N TRP A 182 -3.81 -6.51 16.56
CA TRP A 182 -3.99 -7.96 16.50
C TRP A 182 -5.10 -8.42 17.45
N PRO A 183 -6.13 -9.14 16.96
CA PRO A 183 -7.20 -9.62 17.84
C PRO A 183 -6.64 -10.66 18.83
N GLY A 184 -6.85 -10.48 20.13
CA GLY A 184 -6.31 -11.37 21.16
C GLY A 184 -6.79 -12.83 21.07
N ASN A 185 -7.92 -13.08 20.40
CA ASN A 185 -8.47 -14.41 20.15
C ASN A 185 -8.06 -15.02 18.79
N LEU A 186 -7.25 -14.30 18.00
CA LEU A 186 -6.71 -14.80 16.75
C LEU A 186 -5.45 -15.63 17.05
N ALA A 187 -5.62 -16.95 17.20
CA ALA A 187 -4.53 -17.87 17.46
C ALA A 187 -3.71 -18.17 16.20
N VAL A 188 -2.39 -18.05 16.32
CA VAL A 188 -1.42 -18.35 15.27
C VAL A 188 -0.64 -19.58 15.69
N LEU A 189 -0.68 -20.65 14.89
CA LEU A 189 0.08 -21.89 15.18
C LEU A 189 1.54 -21.80 14.74
N GLY A 190 1.85 -20.85 13.85
CA GLY A 190 3.18 -20.55 13.31
C GLY A 190 3.11 -19.38 12.34
N ALA A 191 4.26 -18.88 11.87
CA ALA A 191 4.38 -17.69 11.01
C ALA A 191 3.32 -17.59 9.89
N ASP A 192 2.92 -18.71 9.29
CA ASP A 192 2.11 -18.72 8.08
C ASP A 192 0.76 -19.46 8.23
N THR A 193 0.29 -19.71 9.46
CA THR A 193 -0.96 -20.47 9.66
C THR A 193 -1.81 -19.93 10.80
N VAL A 194 -3.05 -19.58 10.47
CA VAL A 194 -4.10 -19.17 11.42
C VAL A 194 -5.12 -20.29 11.55
N ILE A 195 -5.51 -20.61 12.79
CA ILE A 195 -6.66 -21.49 13.01
C ILE A 195 -7.93 -20.68 12.80
N VAL A 196 -8.68 -21.00 11.76
CA VAL A 196 -9.96 -20.36 11.50
C VAL A 196 -11.05 -21.13 12.22
N SER A 197 -11.38 -20.71 13.45
CA SER A 197 -12.68 -21.03 14.07
C SER A 197 -13.78 -20.17 13.46
N ASP A 198 -15.07 -20.51 13.66
CA ASP A 198 -16.19 -19.67 13.19
C ASP A 198 -16.12 -18.24 13.76
N SER A 199 -15.70 -18.12 15.04
CA SER A 199 -15.52 -16.81 15.69
C SER A 199 -14.37 -16.01 15.08
N THR A 200 -13.32 -16.70 14.66
CA THR A 200 -12.15 -16.12 13.98
C THR A 200 -12.49 -15.69 12.56
N ALA A 201 -13.29 -16.50 11.85
CA ALA A 201 -13.74 -16.20 10.49
C ALA A 201 -14.56 -14.90 10.45
N ALA A 202 -15.46 -14.71 11.42
CA ALA A 202 -16.27 -13.49 11.52
C ALA A 202 -15.41 -12.23 11.72
N ILE A 203 -14.38 -12.31 12.58
CA ILE A 203 -13.45 -11.19 12.82
C ILE A 203 -12.68 -10.85 11.55
N LEU A 204 -12.12 -11.86 10.89
CA LEU A 204 -11.37 -11.66 9.65
C LEU A 204 -12.26 -11.11 8.54
N GLN A 205 -13.53 -11.53 8.44
CA GLN A 205 -14.48 -11.01 7.47
C GLN A 205 -14.83 -9.53 7.72
N GLN A 206 -15.00 -9.13 8.98
CA GLN A 206 -15.25 -7.73 9.32
C GLN A 206 -14.03 -6.85 9.06
N PHE A 207 -12.85 -7.34 9.41
CA PHE A 207 -11.58 -6.69 9.08
C PHE A 207 -11.43 -6.54 7.55
N ASP A 208 -11.69 -7.61 6.79
CA ASP A 208 -11.60 -7.61 5.32
C ASP A 208 -12.52 -6.57 4.69
N ALA A 209 -13.76 -6.46 5.20
CA ALA A 209 -14.73 -5.47 4.74
C ALA A 209 -14.29 -4.03 5.02
N ARG A 210 -13.72 -3.73 6.20
CA ARG A 210 -13.20 -2.41 6.52
C ARG A 210 -11.95 -2.07 5.70
N ALA A 211 -11.06 -3.04 5.55
CA ALA A 211 -9.85 -2.89 4.76
C ALA A 211 -10.18 -2.61 3.28
N ASP A 212 -11.13 -3.34 2.69
CA ASP A 212 -11.60 -3.09 1.32
C ASP A 212 -12.28 -1.73 1.14
N ALA A 213 -12.90 -1.19 2.21
CA ALA A 213 -13.53 0.12 2.20
C ALA A 213 -12.55 1.27 2.45
N ALA A 214 -11.32 1.00 2.90
CA ALA A 214 -10.36 2.02 3.32
C ALA A 214 -9.84 2.88 2.15
N PHE A 215 -9.85 2.36 0.93
CA PHE A 215 -9.25 2.99 -0.23
C PHE A 215 -10.19 3.03 -1.43
N LEU A 216 -10.17 4.15 -2.15
CA LEU A 216 -10.62 4.25 -3.53
C LEU A 216 -9.39 4.36 -4.43
N VAL A 217 -9.34 3.52 -5.46
CA VAL A 217 -8.24 3.48 -6.43
C VAL A 217 -8.77 3.81 -7.82
N GLU A 218 -8.12 4.77 -8.47
CA GLU A 218 -8.47 5.18 -9.83
C GLU A 218 -7.23 5.20 -10.72
N LYS A 219 -7.34 4.60 -11.91
CA LYS A 219 -6.42 4.85 -13.01
C LYS A 219 -6.77 6.21 -13.62
N LYS A 220 -5.88 7.19 -13.51
CA LYS A 220 -6.10 8.47 -14.18
C LYS A 220 -5.84 8.29 -15.68
N ARG A 221 -6.85 8.66 -16.46
CA ARG A 221 -6.81 8.62 -17.92
C ARG A 221 -5.81 9.67 -18.39
N GLY A 222 -4.75 9.25 -19.07
CA GLY A 222 -3.83 10.20 -19.71
C GLY A 222 -4.53 10.92 -20.86
N GLU A 223 -4.08 12.13 -21.20
CA GLU A 223 -4.59 12.96 -22.32
C GLU A 223 -4.68 12.23 -23.68
N PHE A 224 -4.03 11.07 -23.84
CA PHE A 224 -4.02 10.29 -25.08
C PHE A 224 -4.89 9.02 -25.09
N ASP A 225 -5.63 8.72 -24.01
CA ASP A 225 -6.57 7.57 -24.01
C ASP A 225 -7.88 7.94 -24.72
N THR A 226 -7.85 8.09 -26.04
CA THR A 226 -9.06 8.30 -26.84
C THR A 226 -9.93 7.03 -26.83
N ASN A 227 -11.14 7.17 -26.31
CA ASN A 227 -12.30 6.30 -26.48
C ASN A 227 -12.14 4.79 -26.20
N THR A 228 -12.41 4.41 -24.95
CA THR A 228 -13.18 3.19 -24.69
C THR A 228 -14.23 3.51 -23.63
N PRO A 229 -15.53 3.22 -23.83
CA PRO A 229 -16.53 3.33 -22.78
C PRO A 229 -16.07 2.51 -21.57
N GLN A 230 -16.00 3.14 -20.40
CA GLN A 230 -15.81 2.38 -19.17
C GLN A 230 -17.00 1.44 -19.02
N PRO A 231 -16.80 0.12 -18.93
CA PRO A 231 -17.87 -0.71 -18.44
C PRO A 231 -18.07 -0.33 -16.97
N GLN A 232 -19.25 0.22 -16.65
CA GLN A 232 -19.78 0.20 -15.30
C GLN A 232 -19.85 -1.26 -14.88
N THR A 233 -18.79 -1.75 -14.25
CA THR A 233 -18.84 -3.05 -13.61
C THR A 233 -18.79 -2.85 -12.12
N SER A 234 -19.97 -2.76 -11.53
CA SER A 234 -20.24 -3.47 -10.28
C SER A 234 -19.77 -4.92 -10.46
N LYS A 235 -18.49 -5.19 -10.15
CA LYS A 235 -17.97 -6.57 -10.23
C LYS A 235 -18.17 -7.29 -8.89
N PRO A 236 -18.44 -8.61 -8.94
CA PRO A 236 -18.87 -9.38 -7.78
C PRO A 236 -17.79 -9.44 -6.71
N ARG A 237 -18.20 -9.44 -5.43
CA ARG A 237 -17.39 -9.98 -4.33
C ARG A 237 -16.96 -11.40 -4.72
N VAL A 238 -15.68 -11.61 -5.02
CA VAL A 238 -15.08 -12.93 -4.85
C VAL A 238 -14.65 -12.96 -3.39
N PRO A 239 -15.42 -13.57 -2.48
CA PRO A 239 -14.97 -13.73 -1.10
C PRO A 239 -13.61 -14.44 -1.12
N VAL A 240 -12.72 -14.03 -0.21
CA VAL A 240 -11.50 -14.78 0.07
C VAL A 240 -11.89 -16.26 0.21
N ASN A 241 -11.32 -17.13 -0.62
CA ASN A 241 -11.61 -18.54 -0.54
C ASN A 241 -10.94 -19.09 0.72
N MET A 242 -11.67 -19.01 1.83
CA MET A 242 -11.19 -19.44 3.15
C MET A 242 -10.76 -20.92 3.16
N ALA A 243 -11.27 -21.76 2.24
CA ALA A 243 -10.86 -23.15 2.10
C ALA A 243 -9.40 -23.33 1.63
N LYS A 244 -8.79 -22.28 1.04
CA LYS A 244 -7.36 -22.28 0.67
C LYS A 244 -6.44 -21.71 1.76
N LEU A 245 -6.99 -21.13 2.83
CA LEU A 245 -6.23 -20.65 4.00
C LEU A 245 -6.03 -21.74 5.05
N VAL A 246 -6.77 -22.83 4.92
CA VAL A 246 -6.55 -24.05 5.68
C VAL A 246 -5.39 -24.77 5.01
N GLY A 247 -4.18 -24.58 5.54
CA GLY A 247 -3.12 -25.57 5.34
C GLY A 247 -3.73 -26.94 5.64
N THR A 248 -3.56 -27.87 4.71
CA THR A 248 -4.13 -29.23 4.71
C THR A 248 -4.35 -29.71 6.14
N VAL A 249 -5.60 -29.84 6.57
CA VAL A 249 -5.93 -30.48 7.84
C VAL A 249 -5.27 -31.85 7.76
N ILE A 250 -4.16 -32.04 8.49
CA ILE A 250 -3.66 -33.37 8.78
C ILE A 250 -4.71 -33.94 9.70
N ASP A 251 -5.66 -34.65 9.10
CA ASP A 251 -6.55 -35.56 9.78
C ASP A 251 -5.62 -36.59 10.47
N ARG A 252 -5.30 -36.36 11.74
CA ARG A 252 -4.80 -37.43 12.61
C ARG A 252 -6.00 -38.28 13.00
N GLY A 253 -6.54 -38.96 12.01
CA GLY A 253 -7.37 -40.13 12.21
C GLY A 253 -6.51 -41.24 12.80
N GLY A 254 -6.89 -41.68 14.01
CA GLY A 254 -6.81 -43.06 14.44
C GLY A 254 -5.43 -43.70 14.63
N SER A 255 -4.99 -43.74 15.88
CA SER A 255 -4.70 -45.00 16.59
C SER A 255 -4.68 -44.76 18.09
#